data_AF-A0A7K2YSQ7-F1
#
_entry.id   AF-A0A7K2YSQ7-F1
#
_cell.length_a   1.000
_cell.length_b   1.000
_cell.length_c   1.000
_cell.angle_alpha   90.00
_cell.angle_beta   90.00
_cell.angle_gamma   90.00
#
_symmetry.space_group_name_H-M   'P 1'
#
loop_
_entity.id
_entity.type
_entity.pdbx_description
1 polymer ?
#
loop_
_entity_poly.entity_id
_entity_poly.type
_entity_poly.pdbx_seq_one_letter_code
_entity_poly.pdbx_strand_id
1 'polypeptide(L)' 'KLSLDELVAVDADLVVLPDEPYLFTADDGPESFPHLPAALVNGRQLTWYGPSLATAPSRLAEALAAAR' A
#
# COMPACT_ATOMS: atom_id res chain seq x y z
N LYS A 1 13.49 11.99 2.97
CA LYS A 1 13.48 10.51 2.92
C LYS A 1 13.52 10.05 4.37
N LEU A 2 12.61 9.18 4.78
CA LEU A 2 12.63 8.56 6.11
C LEU A 2 13.49 7.29 6.06
N SER A 3 14.13 6.95 7.18
CA SER A 3 14.71 5.63 7.40
C SER A 3 13.60 4.59 7.63
N LEU A 4 13.95 3.30 7.61
CA LEU A 4 12.99 2.26 7.96
C LEU A 4 12.56 2.37 9.43
N ASP A 5 13.50 2.65 10.34
CA ASP A 5 13.21 2.83 11.76
C ASP A 5 12.25 4.01 12.00
N GLU A 6 12.42 5.11 11.25
CA GLU A 6 11.51 6.26 11.31
C GLU A 6 10.12 5.91 10.77
N LEU A 7 10.00 5.08 9.73
CA LEU A 7 8.72 4.60 9.20
C LEU A 7 8.00 3.67 10.17
N VAL A 8 8.73 2.72 10.78
CA VAL A 8 8.19 1.78 11.77
C VAL A 8 7.75 2.51 13.05
N ALA A 9 8.38 3.64 13.39
CA ALA A 9 8.00 4.47 14.52
C ALA A 9 6.75 5.34 14.28
N VAL A 10 6.24 5.43 13.04
CA VAL A 10 4.96 6.09 12.75
C VAL A 10 3.83 5.27 13.33
N ASP A 11 2.94 5.90 14.08
CA ASP A 11 1.70 5.30 14.59
C ASP A 11 0.67 5.15 13.45
N ALA A 12 0.92 4.19 12.56
CA ALA A 12 0.08 3.88 11.42
C ALA A 12 -0.71 2.59 11.67
N ASP A 13 -1.96 2.54 11.21
CA ASP A 13 -2.77 1.33 11.33
C ASP A 13 -2.60 0.35 10.15
N LEU A 14 -1.98 0.78 9.05
CA LEU A 14 -1.90 0.02 7.80
C LEU A 14 -0.73 0.50 6.93
N VAL A 15 0.02 -0.45 6.36
CA VAL A 15 1.02 -0.19 5.32
C VAL A 15 0.40 -0.43 3.95
N VAL A 16 0.61 0.48 3.00
CA VAL A 16 0.13 0.33 1.62
C VAL A 16 1.32 0.15 0.69
N LEU A 17 1.36 -1.00 0.00
CA LEU A 17 2.44 -1.41 -0.88
C LEU A 17 1.91 -1.44 -2.33
N PRO A 18 2.29 -0.49 -3.20
CA PRO A 18 1.88 -0.52 -4.60
C PRO A 18 2.72 -1.51 -5.42
N ASP A 19 2.09 -2.24 -6.34
CA ASP A 19 2.78 -3.17 -7.25
C ASP A 19 3.58 -2.48 -8.39
N GLU A 20 3.45 -1.16 -8.54
CA GLU A 20 4.16 -0.37 -9.54
C GLU A 20 4.35 1.09 -9.07
N PRO A 21 5.34 1.84 -9.60
CA PRO A 21 6.27 1.47 -10.67
C PRO A 21 7.40 0.52 -10.21
N TYR A 22 7.57 0.34 -8.91
CA TYR A 22 8.48 -0.65 -8.33
C TYR A 22 7.65 -1.73 -7.65
N LEU A 23 7.95 -2.98 -7.98
CA LEU A 23 7.12 -4.11 -7.61
C LEU A 23 7.26 -4.44 -6.12
N PHE A 24 6.18 -4.25 -5.39
CA PHE A 24 5.87 -5.03 -4.20
C PHE A 24 4.96 -6.21 -4.59
N THR A 25 5.02 -7.26 -3.80
CA THR A 25 4.28 -8.51 -3.94
C THR A 25 3.52 -8.83 -2.66
N ALA A 26 2.75 -9.92 -2.67
CA ALA A 26 1.99 -10.35 -1.50
C ALA A 26 2.87 -10.84 -0.34
N ASP A 27 4.14 -11.15 -0.62
CA ASP A 27 5.10 -11.65 0.37
C ASP A 27 5.93 -10.51 1.00
N ASP A 28 5.84 -9.28 0.49
CA ASP A 28 6.57 -8.12 1.01
C ASP A 28 5.81 -7.44 2.15
N GLY A 29 6.55 -6.86 3.11
CA GLY A 29 6.00 -6.11 4.23
C GLY A 29 6.32 -6.74 5.59
N PRO A 30 5.99 -8.03 5.87
CA PRO A 30 6.19 -8.64 7.18
C PRO A 30 7.62 -8.56 7.73
N GLU A 31 8.62 -8.55 6.86
CA GLU A 31 10.05 -8.41 7.22
C GLU A 31 10.40 -7.02 7.76
N SER A 32 9.62 -6.00 7.38
CA SER A 32 9.85 -4.59 7.71
C SER A 32 8.81 -4.06 8.71
N PHE A 33 7.60 -4.60 8.70
CA PHE A 33 6.44 -4.15 9.47
C PHE A 33 5.72 -5.33 10.15
N PRO A 34 6.38 -6.06 11.05
CA PRO A 34 5.87 -7.33 11.60
C PRO A 34 4.60 -7.19 12.46
N HIS A 35 4.20 -5.97 12.81
CA HIS A 35 3.06 -5.68 13.67
C HIS A 35 1.94 -4.91 12.97
N LEU A 36 2.10 -4.61 11.68
CA LEU A 36 1.10 -3.88 10.90
C LEU A 36 0.59 -4.76 9.76
N PRO A 37 -0.71 -4.71 9.45
CA PRO A 37 -1.20 -5.26 8.19
C PRO A 37 -0.58 -4.50 7.01
N ALA A 38 -0.35 -5.21 5.91
CA ALA A 38 0.12 -4.66 4.65
C ALA A 38 -0.90 -4.94 3.54
N ALA A 39 -1.34 -3.89 2.85
CA ALA A 39 -2.21 -3.97 1.69
C ALA A 39 -1.39 -3.84 0.41
N LEU A 40 -1.33 -4.92 -0.39
CA LEU A 40 -0.85 -4.84 -1.76
C LEU A 40 -1.94 -4.22 -2.64
N VAL A 41 -1.61 -3.16 -3.37
CA VAL A 41 -2.56 -2.43 -4.23
C VAL A 41 -2.01 -2.22 -5.63
N ASN A 42 -2.89 -2.00 -6.60
CA ASN A 42 -2.47 -1.62 -7.93
C ASN A 42 -1.94 -0.17 -7.95
N GLY A 43 -0.66 0.02 -8.24
CA GLY A 43 0.02 1.32 -8.13
C GLY A 43 -0.48 2.36 -9.14
N ARG A 44 -0.94 1.96 -10.33
CA ARG A 44 -1.62 2.85 -11.29
C ARG A 44 -2.84 3.52 -10.69
N GLN A 45 -3.61 2.82 -9.87
CA GLN A 45 -4.80 3.39 -9.23
C GLN A 45 -4.45 4.51 -8.24
N LEU A 46 -3.25 4.47 -7.65
CA LEU A 46 -2.75 5.52 -6.73
C LEU A 46 -2.09 6.68 -7.46
N THR A 47 -1.37 6.42 -8.54
CA THR A 47 -0.40 7.38 -9.09
C THR A 47 -0.74 7.89 -10.49
N TRP A 48 -1.64 7.24 -11.23
CA TRP A 48 -1.95 7.60 -12.61
C TRP A 48 -3.29 8.32 -12.71
N TYR A 49 -3.22 9.62 -12.90
CA TYR A 49 -4.39 10.49 -12.98
C TYR A 49 -5.01 10.49 -14.39
N GLY A 50 -5.62 9.37 -14.77
CA GLY A 50 -6.26 9.15 -16.08
C GLY A 50 -7.70 8.60 -15.97
N PRO A 51 -8.25 8.02 -17.05
CA PRO A 51 -9.61 7.48 -17.07
C PRO A 51 -9.92 6.43 -15.99
N SER A 52 -8.89 5.75 -15.47
CA SER A 52 -8.99 4.80 -14.35
C SER A 52 -9.47 5.44 -13.05
N LEU A 53 -9.35 6.77 -12.87
CA LEU A 53 -9.78 7.45 -11.65
C LEU A 53 -11.27 7.32 -11.35
N ALA A 54 -12.11 7.04 -12.34
CA ALA A 54 -13.53 6.79 -12.12
C ALA A 54 -13.78 5.56 -11.24
N THR A 55 -12.88 4.57 -11.26
CA THR A 55 -13.02 3.30 -10.53
C THR A 55 -11.92 3.08 -9.49
N ALA A 56 -10.80 3.81 -9.59
CA ALA A 56 -9.67 3.67 -8.66
C ALA A 56 -10.06 3.82 -7.18
N PRO A 57 -10.88 4.81 -6.75
CA PRO A 57 -11.24 4.96 -5.34
C PRO A 57 -11.94 3.74 -4.76
N SER A 58 -12.89 3.14 -5.49
CA SER A 58 -13.62 1.96 -4.98
C SER A 58 -12.72 0.73 -4.92
N ARG A 59 -11.86 0.53 -5.92
CA ARG A 59 -10.92 -0.60 -5.98
C ARG A 59 -9.85 -0.52 -4.89
N LEU A 60 -9.34 0.67 -4.63
CA LEU A 60 -8.42 0.91 -3.52
C LEU A 60 -9.12 0.67 -2.18
N ALA A 61 -10.33 1.19 -1.98
CA ALA A 61 -11.08 0.96 -0.74
C ALA A 61 -11.33 -0.54 -0.47
N GLU A 62 -11.69 -1.31 -1.50
CA GLU A 62 -11.84 -2.77 -1.41
C GLU A 62 -10.54 -3.46 -0.98
N ALA A 63 -9.40 -3.10 -1.61
CA ALA A 63 -8.10 -3.69 -1.27
C ALA A 63 -7.63 -3.33 0.15
N LEU A 64 -7.81 -2.07 0.56
CA LEU A 64 -7.45 -1.61 1.91
C LEU A 64 -8.33 -2.26 2.99
N ALA A 65 -9.62 -2.47 2.70
CA ALA A 65 -10.53 -3.13 3.64
C ALA A 65 -10.22 -4.64 3.77
N ALA A 66 -9.76 -5.29 2.71
CA ALA A 66 -9.42 -6.72 2.73
C ALA A 66 -8.14 -7.04 3.53
N ALA A 67 -7.28 -6.04 3.72
CA ALA A 67 -6.02 -6.18 4.46
C ALA A 67 -6.15 -5.86 5.96
N ARG A 68 -7.26 -5.22 6.38
CA ARG A 68 -7.57 -4.93 7.79
C ARG A 68 -8.28 -6.11 8.45
#